data_AF-A0A7J9ET41-F1
#
_entry.id   AF-A0A7J9ET41-F1
#
_cell.length_a   1.000
_cell.length_b   1.000
_cell.length_c   1.000
_cell.angle_alpha   90.00
_cell.angle_beta   90.00
_cell.angle_gamma   90.00
#
_symmetry.space_group_name_H-M   'P 1'
#
loop_
_entity.id
_entity.type
_entity.pdbx_description
1 polymer ?
#
loop_
_entity_poly.entity_id
_entity_poly.type
_entity_poly.pdbx_seq_one_letter_code
_entity_poly.pdbx_strand_id
1 'polypeptide(L)'
;ESAVELLQRYRRDRRILLDFILSGILIKKVVMPPGAVTLDDVDLDQVSIDYVLSCIKKGGILDLSEAIRDYHDHTGLPQMNSGDSAGEFFLVTNPEFSGSPPRRAPPPIPDSISMPTPSAPVFAPSPVVSTVSRSESFDSTQVQELTVDDIEDFEDDDDLEEVNSLKISRRNPNDVGDLMLKLPSFATGNDGSGNMHGPANSWSMHMDVTSLGITDDDLRETAYEILLACAGASGGLIVPSKEKKKDKRSKLMKKLGRSKNENIVAQSQNASGLVGLLETMRVQMEISEAMDIRTRQGLLNALSGKVGKRMDTLLIPLELLCCISRTEFSDKKAYIRWQKRQLNMLAEGLVNHPAVGFGESGRKTSEFRILLAKIEESEAFPPSTGEVQRTESLKSLRDIAIPLAERPARGDLTGEVCHWADGYHLNVRLYEKLLVSVFDVLDEGKLTEEVEEILELLKSTWRVLGITETIHYTCYAWILFRQYVITSEQGILRHAIDQLKKIPLKEQRGPQERLHLKSLHVRVDGEEGSRDVSFLQSFLSPIQKWADKQLGDYHLIFAEGSMVMEDIVTVAMIVRRLLLEESDIPVQSSTVSDRDQIELYISSSVKNSFA
;
A
#
# COMPACT_ATOMS: atom_id res chain seq x y z
N GLU A 1 25.59 4.30 -17.95
CA GLU A 1 25.94 5.73 -17.82
C GLU A 1 26.84 5.85 -16.60
N SER A 2 28.04 6.39 -16.80
CA SER A 2 28.98 6.74 -15.75
C SER A 2 28.62 8.10 -15.15
N ALA A 3 29.12 8.39 -13.94
CA ALA A 3 28.90 9.70 -13.30
C ALA A 3 29.42 10.88 -14.16
N VAL A 4 30.45 10.64 -14.99
CA VAL A 4 31.01 11.65 -15.90
C VAL A 4 30.07 11.91 -17.09
N GLU A 5 29.53 10.86 -17.72
CA GLU A 5 28.55 11.01 -18.81
C GLU A 5 27.26 11.69 -18.33
N LEU A 6 26.76 11.28 -17.15
CA LEU A 6 25.57 11.87 -16.53
C LEU A 6 25.77 13.36 -16.20
N LEU A 7 26.92 13.73 -15.63
CA LEU A 7 27.24 15.14 -15.33
C LEU A 7 27.45 15.96 -16.61
N GLN A 8 28.01 15.37 -17.69
CA GLN A 8 28.08 16.02 -19.00
C GLN A 8 26.69 16.19 -19.65
N ARG A 9 25.76 15.23 -19.45
CA ARG A 9 24.37 15.33 -19.89
C ARG A 9 23.65 16.46 -19.16
N TYR A 10 23.69 16.50 -17.83
CA TYR A 10 23.14 17.64 -17.06
C TYR A 10 23.74 18.99 -17.48
N ARG A 11 25.06 19.10 -17.71
CA ARG A 11 25.67 20.34 -18.24
C ARG A 11 25.25 20.69 -19.65
N ARG A 12 24.89 19.73 -20.51
CA ARG A 12 24.35 20.00 -21.84
C ARG A 12 22.92 20.52 -21.73
N ASP A 13 22.09 19.80 -21.00
CA ASP A 13 20.64 20.04 -20.92
C ASP A 13 20.36 21.35 -20.16
N ARG A 14 21.15 21.67 -19.13
CA ARG A 14 21.15 22.96 -18.42
C ARG A 14 21.47 24.14 -19.36
N ARG A 15 22.45 23.99 -20.27
CA ARG A 15 22.81 25.06 -21.23
C ARG A 15 21.75 25.23 -22.32
N ILE A 16 21.15 24.14 -22.81
CA ILE A 16 20.00 24.19 -23.73
C ILE A 16 18.81 24.91 -23.08
N LEU A 17 18.52 24.63 -21.80
CA LEU A 17 17.45 25.31 -21.07
C LEU A 17 17.73 26.82 -20.88
N LEU A 18 18.96 27.20 -20.53
CA LEU A 18 19.35 28.60 -20.41
C LEU A 18 19.29 29.35 -21.75
N ASP A 19 19.82 28.77 -22.82
CA ASP A 19 19.71 29.36 -24.17
C ASP A 19 18.25 29.55 -24.57
N PHE A 20 17.40 28.53 -24.43
CA PHE A 20 15.97 28.64 -24.73
C PHE A 20 15.26 29.76 -23.94
N ILE A 21 15.61 29.92 -22.66
CA ILE A 21 15.05 30.97 -21.79
C ILE A 21 15.53 32.37 -22.24
N LEU A 22 16.82 32.52 -22.57
CA LEU A 22 17.45 33.79 -22.91
C LEU A 22 17.15 34.24 -24.35
N SER A 23 16.96 33.30 -25.26
CA SER A 23 16.48 33.49 -26.64
C SER A 23 14.95 33.62 -26.74
N GLY A 24 14.21 33.41 -25.64
CA GLY A 24 12.75 33.38 -25.59
C GLY A 24 12.07 34.72 -25.28
N ILE A 25 10.79 34.84 -25.66
CA ILE A 25 9.94 36.04 -25.45
C ILE A 25 9.62 36.28 -23.94
N LEU A 26 10.08 35.40 -23.05
CA LEU A 26 9.85 35.43 -21.60
C LEU A 26 10.57 36.59 -20.90
N ILE A 27 11.65 37.13 -21.49
CA ILE A 27 12.44 38.22 -20.93
C ILE A 27 12.27 39.47 -21.81
N LYS A 28 11.85 40.59 -21.20
CA LYS A 28 11.58 41.85 -21.94
C LYS A 28 12.84 42.49 -22.53
N LYS A 29 13.99 42.28 -21.88
CA LYS A 29 15.32 42.74 -22.31
C LYS A 29 16.40 42.00 -21.51
N VAL A 30 17.39 41.47 -22.21
CA VAL A 30 18.65 40.99 -21.64
C VAL A 30 19.71 42.10 -21.76
N VAL A 31 20.59 42.21 -20.78
CA VAL A 31 21.79 43.06 -20.78
C VAL A 31 23.01 42.14 -20.70
N MET A 32 23.90 42.28 -21.69
CA MET A 32 25.12 41.48 -21.83
C MET A 32 26.21 41.98 -20.88
N PRO A 33 27.10 41.11 -20.38
CA PRO A 33 28.23 41.54 -19.57
C PRO A 33 29.25 42.33 -20.40
N PRO A 34 30.06 43.22 -19.78
CA PRO A 34 31.03 44.06 -20.50
C PRO A 34 32.04 43.23 -21.32
N GLY A 35 31.93 43.33 -22.65
CA GLY A 35 32.80 42.62 -23.60
C GLY A 35 32.07 41.56 -24.44
N ALA A 36 30.89 41.08 -24.01
CA ALA A 36 30.05 40.19 -24.79
C ALA A 36 29.17 40.96 -25.79
N VAL A 37 29.01 40.41 -27.00
CA VAL A 37 28.20 40.96 -28.10
C VAL A 37 27.02 40.03 -28.42
N THR A 38 27.22 38.71 -28.38
CA THR A 38 26.16 37.69 -28.51
C THR A 38 26.12 36.77 -27.28
N LEU A 39 25.11 35.89 -27.20
CA LEU A 39 25.01 34.94 -26.09
C LEU A 39 26.14 33.89 -26.11
N ASP A 40 26.72 33.63 -27.28
CA ASP A 40 27.87 32.73 -27.47
C ASP A 40 29.14 33.24 -26.76
N ASP A 41 29.24 34.56 -26.51
CA ASP A 41 30.34 35.17 -25.75
C ASP A 41 30.20 34.98 -24.22
N VAL A 42 29.13 34.33 -23.74
CA VAL A 42 28.81 34.17 -22.31
C VAL A 42 28.90 32.71 -21.89
N ASP A 43 29.73 32.42 -20.88
CA ASP A 43 29.76 31.09 -20.27
C ASP A 43 28.48 30.83 -19.45
N LEU A 44 27.51 30.19 -20.10
CA LEU A 44 26.25 29.78 -19.48
C LEU A 44 26.44 28.84 -18.29
N ASP A 45 27.57 28.12 -18.15
CA ASP A 45 27.86 27.29 -16.97
C ASP A 45 28.17 28.11 -15.71
N GLN A 46 28.39 29.43 -15.84
CA GLN A 46 28.57 30.38 -14.73
C GLN A 46 27.38 31.33 -14.50
N VAL A 47 26.22 31.07 -15.10
CA VAL A 47 25.00 31.90 -14.95
C VAL A 47 24.06 31.32 -13.88
N SER A 48 23.63 32.15 -12.92
CA SER A 48 22.64 31.78 -11.88
C SER A 48 21.25 31.59 -12.48
N ILE A 49 20.72 30.38 -12.37
CA ILE A 49 19.38 30.03 -12.86
C ILE A 49 18.31 30.69 -11.97
N ASP A 50 18.51 30.70 -10.66
CA ASP A 50 17.58 31.29 -9.70
C ASP A 50 17.44 32.80 -9.89
N TYR A 51 18.54 33.51 -10.17
CA TYR A 51 18.48 34.92 -10.57
C TYR A 51 17.68 35.12 -11.87
N VAL A 52 17.94 34.31 -12.91
CA VAL A 52 17.22 34.36 -14.18
C VAL A 52 15.71 34.15 -13.98
N LEU A 53 15.33 33.11 -13.24
CA LEU A 53 13.93 32.81 -12.91
C LEU A 53 13.29 33.89 -12.01
N SER A 54 14.07 34.50 -11.11
CA SER A 54 13.64 35.63 -10.27
C SER A 54 13.31 36.86 -11.11
N CYS A 55 14.12 37.19 -12.11
CA CYS A 55 13.87 38.31 -13.03
C CYS A 55 12.68 38.05 -13.97
N ILE A 56 12.46 36.80 -14.40
CA ILE A 56 11.26 36.40 -15.17
C ILE A 56 10.00 36.53 -14.30
N LYS A 57 10.00 35.97 -13.07
CA LYS A 57 8.90 36.08 -12.09
C LYS A 57 8.55 37.54 -11.78
N LYS A 58 9.53 38.45 -11.77
CA LYS A 58 9.36 39.90 -11.57
C LYS A 58 9.03 40.67 -12.86
N GLY A 59 9.09 40.03 -14.03
CA GLY A 59 8.86 40.66 -15.34
C GLY A 59 9.83 41.80 -15.65
N GLY A 60 11.08 41.70 -15.18
CA GLY A 60 12.08 42.77 -15.21
C GLY A 60 12.96 42.80 -16.47
N ILE A 61 14.07 43.52 -16.36
CA ILE A 61 15.24 43.42 -17.24
C ILE A 61 16.18 42.40 -16.60
N LEU A 62 16.80 41.52 -17.38
CA LEU A 62 17.84 40.61 -16.90
C LEU A 62 19.22 41.21 -17.16
N ASP A 63 20.06 41.34 -16.14
CA ASP A 63 21.49 41.63 -16.29
C ASP A 63 22.31 40.35 -16.09
N LEU A 64 22.96 39.88 -17.16
CA LEU A 64 23.80 38.67 -17.09
C LEU A 64 25.07 38.89 -16.25
N SER A 65 25.55 40.14 -16.12
CA SER A 65 26.66 40.48 -15.22
C SER A 65 26.28 40.29 -13.75
N GLU A 66 25.02 40.56 -13.41
CA GLU A 66 24.49 40.25 -12.07
C GLU A 66 24.17 38.77 -11.92
N ALA A 67 23.64 38.10 -12.94
CA ALA A 67 23.41 36.65 -12.92
C ALA A 67 24.69 35.82 -12.74
N ILE A 68 25.83 36.28 -13.28
CA ILE A 68 27.14 35.66 -13.10
C ILE A 68 27.72 35.98 -11.72
N ARG A 69 27.58 37.23 -11.24
CA ARG A 69 27.96 37.59 -9.86
C ARG A 69 27.19 36.75 -8.84
N ASP A 70 25.87 36.66 -8.99
CA ASP A 70 24.97 35.89 -8.13
C ASP A 70 25.35 34.40 -8.08
N TYR A 71 25.79 33.82 -9.20
CA TYR A 71 26.32 32.45 -9.24
C TYR A 71 27.57 32.31 -8.37
N HIS A 72 28.57 33.19 -8.55
CA HIS A 72 29.82 33.14 -7.78
C HIS A 72 29.62 33.47 -6.29
N ASP A 73 28.71 34.41 -5.97
CA ASP A 73 28.34 34.77 -4.59
C ASP A 73 27.65 33.61 -3.86
N HIS A 74 26.79 32.83 -4.54
CA HIS A 74 26.08 31.68 -3.95
C HIS A 74 26.86 30.37 -3.98
N THR A 75 27.82 30.17 -4.88
CA THR A 75 28.61 28.91 -4.92
C THR A 75 29.54 28.71 -3.73
N GLY A 76 29.95 29.79 -3.05
CA GLY A 76 30.75 29.74 -1.83
C GLY A 76 32.23 29.43 -2.06
N LEU A 77 33.11 30.21 -1.43
CA LEU A 77 34.56 29.95 -1.45
C LEU A 77 34.87 28.57 -0.84
N PRO A 78 35.77 27.77 -1.43
CA PRO A 78 36.12 26.46 -0.91
C PRO A 78 36.78 26.57 0.47
N GLN A 79 36.58 25.55 1.32
CA GLN A 79 37.25 25.46 2.61
C GLN A 79 38.78 25.38 2.42
N MET A 80 39.46 26.51 2.63
CA MET A 80 40.91 26.52 2.83
C MET A 80 41.23 25.82 4.14
N ASN A 81 41.53 24.52 4.07
CA ASN A 81 42.18 23.81 5.18
C ASN A 81 43.48 24.52 5.54
N SER A 82 43.59 25.00 6.78
CA SER A 82 44.79 25.64 7.31
C SER A 82 45.87 24.58 7.61
N GLY A 83 46.58 24.15 6.57
CA GLY A 83 47.75 23.27 6.65
C GLY A 83 48.86 23.75 5.71
N ASP A 84 50.10 23.74 6.19
CA ASP A 84 51.27 24.33 5.50
C ASP A 84 51.78 23.49 4.32
N SER A 85 50.97 23.34 3.26
CA SER A 85 51.37 22.76 1.98
C SER A 85 50.71 23.51 0.81
N ALA A 86 51.41 24.52 0.30
CA ALA A 86 50.94 25.29 -0.86
C ALA A 86 51.30 24.55 -2.16
N GLY A 87 50.33 23.90 -2.82
CA GLY A 87 50.61 23.26 -4.12
C GLY A 87 49.56 22.35 -4.78
N GLU A 88 48.35 22.16 -4.23
CA GLU A 88 47.37 21.25 -4.84
C GLU A 88 46.33 21.97 -5.72
N PHE A 89 46.29 21.59 -7.00
CA PHE A 89 45.30 22.03 -7.98
C PHE A 89 44.65 20.82 -8.65
N PHE A 90 43.33 20.68 -8.57
CA PHE A 90 42.59 19.61 -9.24
C PHE A 90 42.37 19.93 -10.73
N LEU A 91 43.35 19.55 -11.56
CA LEU A 91 43.23 19.64 -13.03
C LEU A 91 42.49 18.41 -13.60
N VAL A 92 41.31 18.63 -14.16
CA VAL A 92 40.58 17.60 -14.92
C VAL A 92 41.19 17.48 -16.32
N THR A 93 42.12 16.54 -16.49
CA THR A 93 42.69 16.17 -17.79
C THR A 93 42.67 14.65 -17.97
N ASN A 94 42.14 14.16 -19.08
CA ASN A 94 42.16 12.73 -19.41
C ASN A 94 43.61 12.22 -19.49
N PRO A 95 43.99 11.13 -18.79
CA PRO A 95 45.35 10.60 -18.85
C PRO A 95 45.73 10.16 -20.27
N GLU A 96 44.77 9.64 -21.03
CA GLU A 96 44.90 9.22 -22.45
C GLU A 96 45.48 10.30 -23.39
N PHE A 97 45.34 11.59 -23.05
CA PHE A 97 45.69 12.71 -23.92
C PHE A 97 46.96 13.47 -23.46
N SER A 98 47.58 13.08 -22.35
CA SER A 98 48.83 13.69 -21.88
C SER A 98 50.03 13.15 -22.66
N GLY A 99 50.47 13.91 -23.68
CA GLY A 99 51.69 13.62 -24.42
C GLY A 99 52.94 13.57 -23.52
N SER A 100 53.96 12.81 -23.94
CA SER A 100 55.15 12.52 -23.13
C SER A 100 55.85 13.78 -22.61
N PRO A 101 56.29 13.81 -21.33
CA PRO A 101 56.70 15.04 -20.64
C PRO A 101 57.89 15.77 -21.29
N PRO A 102 57.98 17.11 -21.11
CA PRO A 102 58.95 17.95 -21.81
C PRO A 102 60.40 17.62 -21.42
N ARG A 103 61.21 17.23 -22.41
CA ARG A 103 62.63 16.82 -22.25
C ARG A 103 63.62 17.97 -22.00
N ARG A 104 63.18 19.10 -21.43
CA ARG A 104 64.03 20.25 -21.08
C ARG A 104 63.87 20.59 -19.60
N ALA A 105 64.99 20.74 -18.91
CA ALA A 105 64.99 21.29 -17.56
C ALA A 105 64.45 22.74 -17.57
N PRO A 106 63.69 23.16 -16.53
CA PRO A 106 63.23 24.54 -16.41
C PRO A 106 64.41 25.50 -16.24
N PRO A 107 64.28 26.77 -16.66
CA PRO A 107 65.31 27.78 -16.46
C PRO A 107 65.47 28.12 -14.96
N PRO A 108 66.70 28.40 -14.48
CA PRO A 108 66.93 28.79 -13.10
C PRO A 108 66.33 30.18 -12.78
N ILE A 109 65.81 30.32 -11.56
CA ILE A 109 65.22 31.55 -11.05
C ILE A 109 66.33 32.46 -10.51
N PRO A 110 66.32 33.79 -10.75
CA PRO A 110 67.29 34.72 -10.16
C PRO A 110 66.98 35.02 -8.68
N ASP A 111 67.98 34.89 -7.80
CA ASP A 111 67.90 35.32 -6.39
C ASP A 111 68.04 36.84 -6.24
N SER A 112 67.08 37.47 -5.53
CA SER A 112 67.06 38.81 -4.88
C SER A 112 65.60 39.31 -4.83
N ILE A 113 65.09 40.08 -3.84
CA ILE A 113 65.72 40.98 -2.85
C ILE A 113 65.14 40.71 -1.44
N SER A 114 65.95 40.95 -0.39
CA SER A 114 65.62 40.70 1.01
C SER A 114 64.75 41.77 1.70
N MET A 115 64.01 41.38 2.75
CA MET A 115 63.58 42.26 3.85
C MET A 115 63.91 41.62 5.23
N PRO A 116 64.04 42.41 6.32
CA PRO A 116 64.92 42.03 7.43
C PRO A 116 64.26 41.28 8.59
N THR A 117 65.06 40.45 9.27
CA THR A 117 64.72 39.71 10.50
C THR A 117 65.27 40.39 11.76
N PRO A 118 64.62 40.19 12.93
CA PRO A 118 65.23 40.41 14.24
C PRO A 118 65.76 39.10 14.86
N SER A 119 67.09 39.02 15.02
CA SER A 119 67.84 38.29 16.06
C SER A 119 67.31 36.96 16.68
N ALA A 120 68.12 35.90 16.58
CA ALA A 120 67.99 34.65 17.36
C ALA A 120 69.25 34.36 18.20
N PRO A 121 69.19 33.52 19.27
CA PRO A 121 70.37 33.02 19.98
C PRO A 121 70.57 31.48 19.93
N VAL A 122 71.57 31.04 19.16
CA VAL A 122 72.76 30.29 19.66
C VAL A 122 72.59 28.91 20.38
N PHE A 123 73.02 27.83 19.66
CA PHE A 123 73.70 26.58 20.10
C PHE A 123 72.95 25.32 20.63
N ALA A 124 72.90 24.26 19.78
CA ALA A 124 73.54 22.91 19.90
C ALA A 124 73.25 21.93 21.08
N PRO A 125 73.51 20.58 20.98
CA PRO A 125 73.65 19.66 19.81
C PRO A 125 72.85 18.31 19.94
N SER A 126 73.07 17.35 19.02
CA SER A 126 72.36 16.06 18.81
C SER A 126 72.74 14.86 19.73
N PRO A 127 71.92 13.77 19.73
CA PRO A 127 72.25 12.47 19.07
C PRO A 127 71.25 12.09 17.94
N VAL A 128 71.38 11.10 17.02
CA VAL A 128 72.35 10.02 16.66
C VAL A 128 71.89 8.54 16.96
N VAL A 129 72.20 7.62 16.03
CA VAL A 129 71.98 6.13 15.94
C VAL A 129 70.75 5.61 15.14
N SER A 130 70.93 4.46 14.48
CA SER A 130 70.27 3.89 13.28
C SER A 130 69.61 2.51 13.46
N THR A 131 68.80 2.07 12.47
CA THR A 131 68.68 0.66 11.97
C THR A 131 68.03 0.69 10.56
N VAL A 132 68.56 0.22 9.41
CA VAL A 132 68.88 -1.16 8.91
C VAL A 132 67.89 -2.25 9.36
N SER A 133 67.32 -3.15 8.53
CA SER A 133 67.56 -3.59 7.12
C SER A 133 66.19 -3.82 6.41
N ARG A 134 65.99 -4.41 5.22
CA ARG A 134 66.79 -5.15 4.19
C ARG A 134 66.08 -5.02 2.82
N SER A 135 66.70 -5.42 1.72
CA SER A 135 66.08 -5.65 0.40
C SER A 135 66.43 -7.03 -0.15
N GLU A 136 65.55 -7.68 -0.93
CA GLU A 136 65.92 -8.84 -1.76
C GLU A 136 64.90 -9.05 -2.92
N SER A 137 65.32 -9.74 -3.98
CA SER A 137 64.63 -9.79 -5.29
C SER A 137 65.00 -11.04 -6.11
N PHE A 138 64.41 -11.15 -7.30
CA PHE A 138 64.73 -12.02 -8.46
C PHE A 138 63.81 -13.19 -8.77
N ASP A 139 63.78 -13.50 -10.07
CA ASP A 139 62.85 -14.36 -10.80
C ASP A 139 63.11 -15.86 -10.66
N SER A 140 62.12 -16.67 -11.02
CA SER A 140 62.38 -17.90 -11.79
C SER A 140 61.18 -18.28 -12.65
N THR A 141 61.45 -18.75 -13.87
CA THR A 141 60.45 -19.22 -14.83
C THR A 141 60.25 -20.73 -14.71
N GLN A 142 59.03 -21.24 -14.92
CA GLN A 142 58.86 -22.58 -15.48
C GLN A 142 57.56 -22.73 -16.28
N VAL A 143 57.63 -23.57 -17.32
CA VAL A 143 56.55 -23.90 -18.25
C VAL A 143 56.30 -25.40 -18.16
N GLN A 144 55.04 -25.84 -18.28
CA GLN A 144 54.73 -27.25 -18.44
C GLN A 144 53.54 -27.45 -19.39
N GLU A 145 53.80 -28.05 -20.55
CA GLU A 145 52.79 -28.50 -21.51
C GLU A 145 52.44 -29.97 -21.26
N LEU A 146 51.14 -30.30 -21.20
CA LEU A 146 50.51 -31.61 -21.44
C LEU A 146 48.99 -31.35 -21.57
N THR A 147 48.17 -31.97 -22.43
CA THR A 147 48.34 -32.71 -23.70
C THR A 147 46.96 -32.68 -24.40
N VAL A 148 46.87 -32.92 -25.71
CA VAL A 148 45.59 -32.94 -26.46
C VAL A 148 45.06 -34.37 -26.63
N ASP A 149 43.75 -34.53 -26.41
CA ASP A 149 42.76 -35.53 -26.88
C ASP A 149 41.58 -35.44 -25.86
N ASP A 150 40.28 -35.38 -26.19
CA ASP A 150 39.56 -35.59 -27.46
C ASP A 150 38.90 -34.30 -28.03
N ILE A 151 38.17 -34.43 -29.14
CA ILE A 151 37.46 -33.37 -29.90
C ILE A 151 35.96 -33.78 -30.07
N GLU A 152 35.13 -32.86 -30.59
CA GLU A 152 33.67 -32.95 -30.87
C GLU A 152 32.80 -32.51 -29.66
N ASP A 153 31.82 -31.60 -29.78
CA ASP A 153 31.11 -31.06 -30.97
C ASP A 153 31.12 -29.52 -31.09
N PHE A 154 30.65 -29.02 -32.25
CA PHE A 154 30.30 -27.61 -32.51
C PHE A 154 28.83 -27.33 -32.09
N GLU A 155 28.53 -26.21 -31.44
CA GLU A 155 27.23 -25.52 -31.57
C GLU A 155 27.35 -24.01 -31.21
N ASP A 156 27.06 -23.19 -32.23
CA ASP A 156 26.82 -21.73 -32.41
C ASP A 156 26.97 -20.65 -31.28
N ASP A 157 27.22 -19.41 -31.73
CA ASP A 157 27.24 -18.15 -30.94
C ASP A 157 25.89 -17.82 -30.28
N ASP A 158 25.87 -17.45 -28.98
CA ASP A 158 24.82 -16.54 -28.43
C ASP A 158 25.22 -15.82 -27.09
N ASP A 159 26.52 -15.56 -26.88
CA ASP A 159 27.09 -14.94 -25.65
C ASP A 159 26.81 -13.41 -25.50
N LEU A 160 25.55 -12.98 -25.72
CA LEU A 160 25.12 -11.57 -25.61
C LEU A 160 23.93 -11.31 -24.67
N GLU A 161 23.18 -12.34 -24.25
CA GLU A 161 21.99 -12.16 -23.40
C GLU A 161 22.31 -12.07 -21.88
N GLU A 162 23.37 -12.71 -21.38
CA GLU A 162 23.59 -12.87 -19.93
C GLU A 162 23.92 -11.54 -19.19
N VAL A 163 24.31 -10.49 -19.92
CA VAL A 163 24.61 -9.17 -19.32
C VAL A 163 23.35 -8.34 -19.02
N ASN A 164 22.18 -8.75 -19.54
CA ASN A 164 20.90 -8.08 -19.28
C ASN A 164 20.17 -8.64 -18.04
N SER A 165 20.19 -9.97 -17.84
CA SER A 165 19.53 -10.63 -16.71
C SER A 165 19.99 -10.07 -15.34
N LEU A 166 21.30 -9.86 -15.18
CA LEU A 166 21.92 -9.25 -13.99
C LEU A 166 21.57 -7.78 -13.78
N LYS A 167 21.10 -7.05 -14.81
CA LYS A 167 20.60 -5.66 -14.69
C LYS A 167 19.11 -5.58 -14.39
N ILE A 168 18.29 -6.50 -14.90
CA ILE A 168 16.86 -6.58 -14.54
C ILE A 168 16.71 -6.95 -13.05
N SER A 169 17.53 -7.86 -12.54
CA SER A 169 17.45 -8.38 -11.16
C SER A 169 17.62 -7.33 -10.05
N ARG A 170 18.13 -6.12 -10.34
CA ARG A 170 18.30 -5.03 -9.36
C ARG A 170 17.15 -4.00 -9.31
N ARG A 171 16.05 -4.21 -10.04
CA ARG A 171 14.89 -3.29 -10.09
C ARG A 171 13.62 -3.88 -9.45
N ASN A 172 13.70 -4.30 -8.19
CA ASN A 172 12.51 -4.67 -7.42
C ASN A 172 12.44 -3.91 -6.08
N PRO A 173 11.91 -2.68 -6.07
CA PRO A 173 11.72 -1.86 -4.87
C PRO A 173 10.36 -2.11 -4.18
N ASN A 174 9.69 -3.24 -4.43
CA ASN A 174 8.43 -3.58 -3.78
C ASN A 174 8.65 -4.03 -2.33
N ASP A 175 9.05 -3.08 -1.48
CA ASP A 175 9.04 -3.24 -0.02
C ASP A 175 7.58 -3.18 0.49
N VAL A 176 6.93 -4.35 0.44
CA VAL A 176 5.58 -4.57 0.99
C VAL A 176 5.52 -4.25 2.50
N GLY A 177 6.67 -4.18 3.19
CA GLY A 177 6.78 -3.72 4.57
C GLY A 177 6.27 -2.29 4.79
N ASP A 178 6.37 -1.43 3.78
CA ASP A 178 6.01 -0.02 3.90
C ASP A 178 4.52 0.26 3.60
N LEU A 179 3.85 -0.60 2.82
CA LEU A 179 2.38 -0.66 2.78
C LEU A 179 1.79 -1.54 3.90
N MET A 180 2.64 -2.22 4.68
CA MET A 180 2.28 -2.92 5.92
C MET A 180 2.13 -1.96 7.13
N LEU A 181 1.84 -0.68 6.87
CA LEU A 181 0.83 0.00 7.69
C LEU A 181 -0.45 -0.84 7.66
N LYS A 182 -0.62 -1.67 8.70
CA LYS A 182 -1.84 -2.43 8.96
C LYS A 182 -3.06 -1.55 8.70
N LEU A 183 -4.09 -2.10 8.03
CA LEU A 183 -5.46 -1.62 8.24
C LEU A 183 -5.62 -1.40 9.74
N PRO A 184 -5.95 -0.19 10.22
CA PRO A 184 -5.61 0.23 11.57
C PRO A 184 -5.93 -0.86 12.59
N SER A 185 -4.92 -1.32 13.32
CA SER A 185 -5.14 -2.19 14.45
C SER A 185 -5.94 -1.37 15.47
N PHE A 186 -7.27 -1.53 15.45
CA PHE A 186 -8.26 -0.79 16.25
C PHE A 186 -8.12 -1.19 17.72
N ALA A 187 -6.98 -0.83 18.31
CA ALA A 187 -6.55 -1.29 19.61
C ALA A 187 -7.52 -0.82 20.69
N THR A 188 -8.08 -1.78 21.42
CA THR A 188 -8.94 -1.51 22.57
C THR A 188 -8.09 -1.01 23.72
N GLY A 189 -8.02 0.31 23.89
CA GLY A 189 -7.30 0.93 24.99
C GLY A 189 -7.85 0.50 26.36
N ASN A 190 -7.03 -0.19 27.14
CA ASN A 190 -7.20 -0.36 28.59
C ASN A 190 -5.83 -0.66 29.23
N ASP A 191 -5.40 0.17 30.19
CA ASP A 191 -4.08 0.09 30.81
C ASP A 191 -3.87 -1.20 31.65
N GLY A 192 -2.63 -1.71 31.71
CA GLY A 192 -2.37 -2.91 32.51
C GLY A 192 -0.96 -3.51 32.54
N SER A 193 0.07 -2.73 32.91
CA SER A 193 1.46 -3.19 33.13
C SER A 193 2.23 -3.73 31.91
N GLY A 194 3.56 -3.71 31.96
CA GLY A 194 4.42 -4.19 30.87
C GLY A 194 5.86 -4.40 31.33
N ASN A 195 6.74 -4.78 30.39
CA ASN A 195 8.19 -4.70 30.55
C ASN A 195 8.87 -4.69 29.17
N MET A 196 10.01 -4.00 29.03
CA MET A 196 10.82 -4.05 27.80
C MET A 196 11.94 -5.08 27.91
N HIS A 197 12.16 -5.86 26.85
CA HIS A 197 13.42 -5.94 26.10
C HIS A 197 13.45 -7.17 25.16
N GLY A 198 13.79 -6.92 23.89
CA GLY A 198 14.07 -7.93 22.87
C GLY A 198 14.51 -7.23 21.58
N PRO A 199 15.49 -7.74 20.82
CA PRO A 199 15.98 -7.08 19.61
C PRO A 199 14.99 -7.21 18.44
N ALA A 200 15.10 -6.28 17.49
CA ALA A 200 14.32 -6.27 16.25
C ALA A 200 14.71 -7.40 15.28
N ASN A 201 14.02 -7.45 14.13
CA ASN A 201 14.27 -8.30 12.95
C ASN A 201 13.63 -9.71 12.98
N SER A 202 12.32 -9.80 13.27
CA SER A 202 11.47 -10.93 12.81
C SER A 202 9.98 -10.54 12.83
N TRP A 203 9.48 -9.97 11.74
CA TRP A 203 8.06 -9.63 11.57
C TRP A 203 7.37 -10.64 10.65
N SER A 204 6.94 -11.76 11.22
CA SER A 204 6.11 -12.74 10.51
C SER A 204 4.68 -12.20 10.32
N MET A 205 4.18 -12.22 9.08
CA MET A 205 2.84 -11.70 8.76
C MET A 205 1.73 -12.57 9.36
N HIS A 206 1.02 -12.03 10.35
CA HIS A 206 -0.38 -12.35 10.65
C HIS A 206 -1.11 -11.02 10.85
N MET A 207 -2.30 -10.86 10.24
CA MET A 207 -3.12 -9.68 10.48
C MET A 207 -3.79 -9.78 11.86
N ASP A 208 -3.90 -8.66 12.56
CA ASP A 208 -4.21 -8.68 13.99
C ASP A 208 -5.63 -9.22 14.29
N VAL A 209 -5.64 -10.16 15.23
CA VAL A 209 -6.79 -10.67 15.94
C VAL A 209 -7.55 -9.53 16.62
N THR A 210 -8.88 -9.49 16.46
CA THR A 210 -9.73 -8.59 17.26
C THR A 210 -9.86 -9.07 18.71
N SER A 211 -10.43 -8.27 19.62
CA SER A 211 -10.44 -8.52 21.07
C SER A 211 -10.98 -9.89 21.54
N LEU A 212 -11.70 -10.65 20.68
CA LEU A 212 -12.21 -12.00 20.97
C LEU A 212 -11.54 -13.16 20.21
N GLY A 213 -10.49 -12.94 19.42
CA GLY A 213 -9.88 -14.01 18.63
C GLY A 213 -10.51 -14.23 17.26
N ILE A 214 -11.21 -13.23 16.69
CA ILE A 214 -11.79 -13.32 15.34
C ILE A 214 -10.67 -13.40 14.31
N THR A 215 -10.71 -14.45 13.48
CA THR A 215 -9.76 -14.68 12.38
C THR A 215 -10.25 -14.08 11.05
N ASP A 216 -9.39 -14.09 10.03
CA ASP A 216 -9.77 -13.64 8.69
C ASP A 216 -10.74 -14.63 8.00
N ASP A 217 -10.60 -15.93 8.29
CA ASP A 217 -11.59 -16.96 7.95
C ASP A 217 -12.94 -16.67 8.59
N ASP A 218 -12.96 -16.33 9.88
CA ASP A 218 -14.21 -16.01 10.58
C ASP A 218 -14.95 -14.84 9.90
N LEU A 219 -14.22 -13.79 9.50
CA LEU A 219 -14.78 -12.64 8.77
C LEU A 219 -15.26 -13.04 7.37
N ARG A 220 -14.50 -13.85 6.62
CA ARG A 220 -14.84 -14.31 5.26
C ARG A 220 -16.08 -15.20 5.25
N GLU A 221 -16.12 -16.19 6.13
CA GLU A 221 -17.26 -17.10 6.32
C GLU A 221 -18.52 -16.31 6.71
N THR A 222 -18.42 -15.42 7.69
CA THR A 222 -19.58 -14.64 8.16
C THR A 222 -20.01 -13.53 7.18
N ALA A 223 -19.10 -13.00 6.35
CA ALA A 223 -19.45 -12.13 5.23
C ALA A 223 -20.31 -12.85 4.18
N TYR A 224 -19.99 -14.11 3.84
CA TYR A 224 -20.83 -14.92 2.95
C TYR A 224 -22.21 -15.24 3.55
N GLU A 225 -22.30 -15.37 4.87
CA GLU A 225 -23.59 -15.52 5.58
C GLU A 225 -24.49 -14.28 5.45
N ILE A 226 -23.92 -13.06 5.38
CA ILE A 226 -24.66 -11.83 5.04
C ILE A 226 -25.14 -11.87 3.59
N LEU A 227 -24.25 -12.21 2.65
CA LEU A 227 -24.53 -12.22 1.22
C LEU A 227 -25.73 -13.13 0.89
N LEU A 228 -25.72 -14.37 1.39
CA LEU A 228 -26.85 -15.30 1.21
C LEU A 228 -28.14 -14.79 1.84
N ALA A 229 -28.05 -14.16 3.01
CA ALA A 229 -29.20 -13.58 3.69
C ALA A 229 -29.73 -12.28 3.04
N CYS A 230 -28.94 -11.60 2.21
CA CYS A 230 -29.41 -10.47 1.41
C CYS A 230 -29.97 -10.94 0.06
N ALA A 231 -29.32 -11.90 -0.59
CA ALA A 231 -29.73 -12.48 -1.87
C ALA A 231 -30.99 -13.35 -1.79
N GLY A 232 -31.36 -13.85 -0.61
CA GLY A 232 -32.43 -14.84 -0.44
C GLY A 232 -33.81 -14.43 -0.93
N ALA A 233 -34.17 -13.14 -0.81
CA ALA A 233 -35.44 -12.60 -1.33
C ALA A 233 -35.52 -12.70 -2.87
N SER A 234 -34.39 -12.69 -3.55
CA SER A 234 -34.25 -12.87 -5.01
C SER A 234 -34.05 -14.34 -5.42
N GLY A 235 -34.26 -15.29 -4.51
CA GLY A 235 -34.02 -16.72 -4.74
C GLY A 235 -32.62 -17.22 -4.34
N GLY A 236 -31.77 -16.37 -3.75
CA GLY A 236 -30.40 -16.72 -3.36
C GLY A 236 -30.26 -17.81 -2.29
N LEU A 237 -31.35 -18.30 -1.71
CA LEU A 237 -31.38 -19.44 -0.77
C LEU A 237 -31.80 -20.77 -1.40
N ILE A 238 -31.91 -20.86 -2.73
CA ILE A 238 -32.05 -22.16 -3.41
C ILE A 238 -30.85 -23.03 -3.01
N VAL A 239 -31.12 -24.15 -2.33
CA VAL A 239 -30.12 -25.13 -1.90
C VAL A 239 -29.72 -25.99 -3.10
N PRO A 240 -28.42 -26.11 -3.43
CA PRO A 240 -27.96 -27.03 -4.47
C PRO A 240 -28.43 -28.46 -4.18
N SER A 241 -29.29 -29.02 -5.04
CA SER A 241 -29.73 -30.40 -4.87
C SER A 241 -28.56 -31.33 -5.16
N LYS A 242 -28.21 -32.19 -4.20
CA LYS A 242 -27.28 -33.30 -4.44
C LYS A 242 -27.89 -34.28 -5.43
N GLU A 243 -27.65 -34.03 -6.72
CA GLU A 243 -27.94 -34.99 -7.79
C GLU A 243 -27.28 -36.32 -7.40
N LYS A 244 -28.09 -37.33 -7.12
CA LYS A 244 -27.60 -38.67 -6.85
C LYS A 244 -26.96 -39.20 -8.12
N LYS A 245 -25.62 -39.08 -8.17
CA LYS A 245 -24.71 -39.51 -9.25
C LYS A 245 -25.20 -40.82 -9.85
N LYS A 246 -25.94 -40.71 -10.96
CA LYS A 246 -26.82 -41.79 -11.43
C LYS A 246 -25.97 -42.96 -11.91
N ASP A 247 -26.03 -44.10 -11.22
CA ASP A 247 -25.23 -45.30 -11.47
C ASP A 247 -25.38 -45.86 -12.89
N LYS A 248 -24.66 -45.28 -13.86
CA LYS A 248 -24.53 -45.79 -15.23
C LYS A 248 -23.55 -46.97 -15.26
N ARG A 249 -23.92 -48.05 -14.57
CA ARG A 249 -23.22 -49.34 -14.58
C ARG A 249 -23.48 -50.09 -15.90
N SER A 250 -22.94 -49.60 -17.00
CA SER A 250 -23.01 -50.24 -18.32
C SER A 250 -21.62 -50.56 -18.86
N LYS A 251 -21.35 -51.85 -19.09
CA LYS A 251 -20.07 -52.38 -19.59
C LYS A 251 -19.92 -52.06 -21.09
N LEU A 252 -18.72 -51.66 -21.52
CA LEU A 252 -18.05 -52.28 -22.67
C LEU A 252 -16.53 -52.08 -22.59
N MET A 253 -15.77 -52.91 -23.30
CA MET A 253 -14.31 -52.90 -23.33
C MET A 253 -13.75 -52.53 -24.70
N LYS A 254 -12.55 -51.94 -24.68
CA LYS A 254 -11.58 -51.82 -25.80
C LYS A 254 -12.05 -51.11 -27.08
N LYS A 255 -11.39 -49.97 -27.37
CA LYS A 255 -10.39 -49.96 -28.44
C LYS A 255 -9.35 -48.85 -28.26
N LEU A 256 -8.19 -49.06 -28.90
CA LEU A 256 -7.02 -48.19 -28.90
C LEU A 256 -7.16 -47.11 -29.99
N GLY A 257 -6.81 -45.86 -29.69
CA GLY A 257 -6.75 -44.77 -30.66
C GLY A 257 -5.99 -43.55 -30.10
N ARG A 258 -5.04 -43.01 -30.87
CA ARG A 258 -4.26 -41.80 -30.53
C ARG A 258 -4.83 -40.58 -31.26
N SER A 259 -5.27 -39.57 -30.50
CA SER A 259 -5.40 -38.15 -30.89
C SER A 259 -5.49 -37.37 -29.58
N LYS A 260 -4.47 -36.58 -29.18
CA LYS A 260 -4.09 -35.23 -29.64
C LYS A 260 -5.09 -34.16 -29.15
N ASN A 261 -4.54 -33.25 -28.35
CA ASN A 261 -5.09 -32.14 -27.54
C ASN A 261 -6.54 -31.72 -27.73
N GLU A 262 -7.25 -31.62 -26.60
CA GLU A 262 -8.24 -30.55 -26.36
C GLU A 262 -8.28 -30.26 -24.84
N ASN A 263 -8.43 -29.00 -24.44
CA ASN A 263 -8.42 -28.61 -23.02
C ASN A 263 -9.76 -28.95 -22.36
N ILE A 264 -9.78 -29.99 -21.51
CA ILE A 264 -10.94 -30.28 -20.67
C ILE A 264 -10.92 -29.34 -19.46
N VAL A 265 -11.37 -28.10 -19.68
CA VAL A 265 -11.92 -27.26 -18.61
C VAL A 265 -13.09 -28.03 -18.00
N ALA A 266 -13.11 -28.16 -16.67
CA ALA A 266 -14.18 -28.84 -15.95
C ALA A 266 -15.42 -27.92 -15.86
N GLN A 267 -16.04 -27.64 -17.00
CA GLN A 267 -17.17 -26.73 -17.15
C GLN A 267 -18.33 -27.16 -16.24
N SER A 268 -18.57 -26.40 -15.17
CA SER A 268 -19.70 -26.59 -14.27
C SER A 268 -21.00 -26.34 -15.02
N GLN A 269 -21.85 -27.37 -15.11
CA GLN A 269 -23.05 -27.27 -15.95
C GLN A 269 -24.17 -26.50 -15.26
N ASN A 270 -24.33 -25.25 -15.69
CA ASN A 270 -25.61 -24.52 -15.76
C ASN A 270 -26.30 -24.21 -14.44
N ALA A 271 -25.73 -23.28 -13.68
CA ALA A 271 -26.50 -22.30 -12.93
C ALA A 271 -26.33 -20.93 -13.59
N SER A 272 -27.37 -20.41 -14.26
CA SER A 272 -27.33 -19.12 -14.96
C SER A 272 -28.01 -18.02 -14.13
N GLY A 273 -27.42 -16.82 -14.08
CA GLY A 273 -27.91 -15.72 -13.25
C GLY A 273 -27.52 -15.90 -11.77
N LEU A 274 -28.34 -15.38 -10.84
CA LEU A 274 -28.01 -15.26 -9.42
C LEU A 274 -27.48 -16.55 -8.75
N VAL A 275 -28.00 -17.73 -9.13
CA VAL A 275 -27.54 -19.00 -8.55
C VAL A 275 -26.12 -19.36 -9.01
N GLY A 276 -25.75 -18.99 -10.25
CA GLY A 276 -24.37 -19.11 -10.75
C GLY A 276 -23.45 -18.09 -10.09
N LEU A 277 -23.87 -16.83 -10.03
CA LEU A 277 -23.10 -15.76 -9.40
C LEU A 277 -22.79 -16.04 -7.92
N LEU A 278 -23.74 -16.61 -7.16
CA LEU A 278 -23.53 -17.04 -5.77
C LEU A 278 -22.62 -18.26 -5.64
N GLU A 279 -22.46 -19.07 -6.69
CA GLU A 279 -21.50 -20.18 -6.76
C GLU A 279 -20.10 -19.69 -7.19
N THR A 280 -19.99 -18.74 -8.13
CA THR A 280 -18.73 -18.00 -8.40
C THR A 280 -18.23 -17.36 -7.10
N MET A 281 -19.07 -16.58 -6.41
CA MET A 281 -18.71 -15.97 -5.12
C MET A 281 -18.43 -17.02 -4.02
N ARG A 282 -19.07 -18.19 -4.05
CA ARG A 282 -18.74 -19.30 -3.13
C ARG A 282 -17.29 -19.76 -3.34
N VAL A 283 -16.84 -19.84 -4.59
CA VAL A 283 -15.47 -20.24 -4.97
C VAL A 283 -14.48 -19.12 -4.64
N GLN A 284 -14.74 -17.88 -5.06
CA GLN A 284 -13.83 -16.75 -4.80
C GLN A 284 -13.69 -16.40 -3.31
N MET A 285 -14.68 -16.73 -2.47
CA MET A 285 -14.59 -16.62 -1.01
C MET A 285 -14.15 -17.92 -0.31
N GLU A 286 -13.71 -18.95 -1.05
CA GLU A 286 -13.26 -20.26 -0.56
C GLU A 286 -14.28 -21.05 0.30
N ILE A 287 -15.57 -20.72 0.24
CA ILE A 287 -16.59 -21.27 1.12
C ILE A 287 -16.89 -22.72 0.75
N SER A 288 -16.73 -23.66 1.69
CA SER A 288 -17.02 -25.07 1.42
C SER A 288 -18.50 -25.32 1.08
N GLU A 289 -18.78 -26.22 0.13
CA GLU A 289 -20.14 -26.70 -0.22
C GLU A 289 -20.93 -27.13 1.03
N ALA A 290 -20.24 -27.78 1.98
CA ALA A 290 -20.82 -28.25 3.23
C ALA A 290 -21.13 -27.13 4.24
N MET A 291 -20.52 -25.94 4.11
CA MET A 291 -20.96 -24.75 4.82
C MET A 291 -22.13 -24.09 4.08
N ASP A 292 -21.99 -23.83 2.77
CA ASP A 292 -23.00 -23.18 1.95
C ASP A 292 -24.40 -23.81 2.12
N ILE A 293 -24.50 -25.13 1.93
CA ILE A 293 -25.76 -25.88 2.08
C ILE A 293 -26.35 -25.70 3.50
N ARG A 294 -25.50 -25.71 4.54
CA ARG A 294 -25.92 -25.56 5.94
C ARG A 294 -26.40 -24.14 6.22
N THR A 295 -25.69 -23.13 5.75
CA THR A 295 -26.08 -21.71 5.87
C THR A 295 -27.39 -21.46 5.14
N ARG A 296 -27.56 -21.92 3.89
CA ARG A 296 -28.82 -21.79 3.14
C ARG A 296 -29.99 -22.43 3.90
N GLN A 297 -29.82 -23.67 4.38
CA GLN A 297 -30.87 -24.36 5.15
C GLN A 297 -31.16 -23.66 6.48
N GLY A 298 -30.13 -23.18 7.20
CA GLY A 298 -30.27 -22.42 8.44
C GLY A 298 -31.04 -21.10 8.26
N LEU A 299 -30.78 -20.37 7.16
CA LEU A 299 -31.49 -19.14 6.81
C LEU A 299 -32.95 -19.42 6.39
N LEU A 300 -33.20 -20.49 5.63
CA LEU A 300 -34.56 -20.93 5.31
C LEU A 300 -35.35 -21.33 6.57
N ASN A 301 -34.71 -22.07 7.49
CA ASN A 301 -35.28 -22.41 8.80
C ASN A 301 -35.58 -21.14 9.62
N ALA A 302 -34.68 -20.16 9.62
CA ALA A 302 -34.84 -18.88 10.32
C ALA A 302 -35.94 -17.98 9.74
N LEU A 303 -36.31 -18.15 8.46
CA LEU A 303 -37.42 -17.46 7.80
C LEU A 303 -38.77 -18.17 7.99
N SER A 304 -38.77 -19.42 8.47
CA SER A 304 -39.99 -20.17 8.76
C SER A 304 -40.87 -19.42 9.77
N GLY A 305 -42.13 -19.18 9.40
CA GLY A 305 -43.06 -18.36 10.20
C GLY A 305 -42.83 -16.84 10.17
N LYS A 306 -41.78 -16.34 9.52
CA LYS A 306 -41.49 -14.89 9.36
C LYS A 306 -41.89 -14.34 7.98
N VAL A 307 -42.85 -14.97 7.31
CA VAL A 307 -43.29 -14.64 5.94
C VAL A 307 -43.64 -13.16 5.83
N GLY A 308 -43.04 -12.46 4.86
CA GLY A 308 -43.25 -11.03 4.63
C GLY A 308 -42.36 -10.09 5.46
N LYS A 309 -41.58 -10.58 6.42
CA LYS A 309 -40.49 -9.78 7.01
C LYS A 309 -39.33 -9.66 6.03
N ARG A 310 -38.72 -8.47 5.96
CA ARG A 310 -37.48 -8.26 5.21
C ARG A 310 -36.32 -8.95 5.91
N MET A 311 -35.32 -9.40 5.14
CA MET A 311 -34.14 -10.07 5.68
C MET A 311 -33.19 -9.08 6.38
N ASP A 312 -33.32 -7.77 6.07
CA ASP A 312 -32.66 -6.67 6.78
C ASP A 312 -33.14 -6.44 8.24
N THR A 313 -34.10 -7.23 8.73
CA THR A 313 -34.48 -7.28 10.16
C THR A 313 -33.93 -8.52 10.89
N LEU A 314 -32.96 -9.25 10.31
CA LEU A 314 -32.42 -10.47 10.91
C LEU A 314 -31.01 -10.25 11.48
N LEU A 315 -30.87 -10.49 12.79
CA LEU A 315 -29.56 -10.65 13.43
C LEU A 315 -29.02 -12.06 13.11
N ILE A 316 -28.55 -12.22 11.86
CA ILE A 316 -28.20 -13.50 11.24
C ILE A 316 -27.35 -14.42 12.12
N PRO A 317 -26.27 -13.98 12.83
CA PRO A 317 -25.50 -14.88 13.69
C PRO A 317 -26.32 -15.56 14.79
N LEU A 318 -27.26 -14.82 15.40
CA LEU A 318 -28.18 -15.34 16.41
C LEU A 318 -29.23 -16.28 15.79
N GLU A 319 -29.74 -15.95 14.60
CA GLU A 319 -30.72 -16.79 13.90
C GLU A 319 -30.09 -18.12 13.46
N LEU A 320 -28.86 -18.10 12.92
CA LEU A 320 -28.08 -19.29 12.60
C LEU A 320 -27.80 -20.15 13.85
N LEU A 321 -27.41 -19.53 14.98
CA LEU A 321 -27.25 -20.23 16.28
C LEU A 321 -28.53 -20.92 16.78
N CYS A 322 -29.71 -20.45 16.38
CA CYS A 322 -31.01 -21.04 16.74
C CYS A 322 -31.52 -22.08 15.73
N CYS A 323 -31.12 -21.98 14.45
CA CYS A 323 -31.74 -22.72 13.35
C CYS A 323 -30.86 -23.79 12.69
N ILE A 324 -29.59 -23.88 13.11
CA ILE A 324 -28.63 -24.92 12.72
C ILE A 324 -28.32 -25.84 13.93
N SER A 325 -28.42 -27.15 13.72
CA SER A 325 -28.26 -28.19 14.74
C SER A 325 -26.83 -28.76 14.83
N ARG A 326 -26.48 -29.34 15.99
CA ARG A 326 -25.23 -30.09 16.20
C ARG A 326 -25.04 -31.23 15.17
N THR A 327 -26.14 -31.80 14.68
CA THR A 327 -26.19 -32.93 13.73
C THR A 327 -25.87 -32.56 12.28
N GLU A 328 -25.76 -31.27 11.93
CA GLU A 328 -25.41 -30.82 10.58
C GLU A 328 -23.89 -30.70 10.34
N PHE A 329 -23.06 -31.07 11.31
CA PHE A 329 -21.60 -30.99 11.25
C PHE A 329 -20.96 -32.38 11.17
N SER A 330 -19.76 -32.44 10.58
CA SER A 330 -18.93 -33.64 10.50
C SER A 330 -18.56 -34.21 11.88
N ASP A 331 -18.34 -33.31 12.84
CA ASP A 331 -17.77 -33.61 14.14
C ASP A 331 -18.03 -32.47 15.15
N LYS A 332 -17.82 -32.75 16.43
CA LYS A 332 -18.06 -31.78 17.51
C LYS A 332 -17.10 -30.58 17.48
N LYS A 333 -15.87 -30.72 16.96
CA LYS A 333 -14.88 -29.62 16.91
C LYS A 333 -15.25 -28.61 15.83
N ALA A 334 -15.74 -29.05 14.67
CA ALA A 334 -16.30 -28.19 13.64
C ALA A 334 -17.50 -27.39 14.15
N TYR A 335 -18.43 -28.04 14.87
CA TYR A 335 -19.57 -27.38 15.51
C TYR A 335 -19.13 -26.32 16.53
N ILE A 336 -18.24 -26.66 17.47
CA ILE A 336 -17.75 -25.73 18.50
C ILE A 336 -17.06 -24.52 17.86
N ARG A 337 -16.24 -24.71 16.82
CA ARG A 337 -15.60 -23.58 16.12
C ARG A 337 -16.64 -22.63 15.52
N TRP A 338 -17.59 -23.15 14.75
CA TRP A 338 -18.67 -22.36 14.16
C TRP A 338 -19.51 -21.65 15.23
N GLN A 339 -19.89 -22.34 16.30
CA GLN A 339 -20.62 -21.75 17.42
C GLN A 339 -19.83 -20.59 18.04
N LYS A 340 -18.53 -20.77 18.31
CA LYS A 340 -17.67 -19.72 18.86
C LYS A 340 -17.56 -18.52 17.91
N ARG A 341 -17.43 -18.74 16.60
CA ARG A 341 -17.50 -17.68 15.57
C ARG A 341 -18.77 -16.84 15.72
N GLN A 342 -19.94 -17.47 15.73
CA GLN A 342 -21.21 -16.75 15.83
C GLN A 342 -21.35 -15.98 17.16
N LEU A 343 -20.91 -16.55 18.29
CA LEU A 343 -20.90 -15.86 19.59
C LEU A 343 -19.91 -14.67 19.60
N ASN A 344 -18.73 -14.83 19.00
CA ASN A 344 -17.73 -13.78 18.87
C ASN A 344 -18.24 -12.60 18.02
N MET A 345 -18.88 -12.88 16.88
CA MET A 345 -19.48 -11.85 16.01
C MET A 345 -20.57 -11.05 16.73
N LEU A 346 -21.40 -11.72 17.55
CA LEU A 346 -22.42 -11.06 18.38
C LEU A 346 -21.82 -10.17 19.47
N ALA A 347 -20.71 -10.58 20.10
CA ALA A 347 -19.99 -9.74 21.07
C ALA A 347 -19.33 -8.53 20.41
N GLU A 348 -18.65 -8.74 19.29
CA GLU A 348 -17.91 -7.69 18.61
C GLU A 348 -18.85 -6.60 18.06
N GLY A 349 -19.95 -7.01 17.40
CA GLY A 349 -20.88 -6.09 16.77
C GLY A 349 -21.75 -5.29 17.75
N LEU A 350 -22.26 -5.92 18.80
CA LEU A 350 -23.25 -5.30 19.70
C LEU A 350 -22.65 -4.72 20.99
N VAL A 351 -21.46 -5.19 21.41
CA VAL A 351 -20.96 -5.00 22.78
C VAL A 351 -19.57 -4.34 22.89
N ASN A 352 -18.62 -4.63 21.99
CA ASN A 352 -17.26 -4.08 22.13
C ASN A 352 -17.11 -2.69 21.52
N HIS A 353 -17.66 -2.48 20.32
CA HIS A 353 -17.63 -1.18 19.63
C HIS A 353 -19.06 -0.72 19.34
N PRO A 354 -19.74 -0.05 20.28
CA PRO A 354 -20.99 0.66 20.02
C PRO A 354 -20.72 2.03 19.39
N ALA A 355 -21.55 2.47 18.42
CA ALA A 355 -21.64 3.89 18.07
C ALA A 355 -22.65 4.63 18.98
N VAL A 356 -23.63 3.91 19.54
CA VAL A 356 -24.55 4.42 20.57
C VAL A 356 -24.17 3.82 21.93
N GLY A 357 -23.43 4.61 22.72
CA GLY A 357 -22.98 4.21 24.06
C GLY A 357 -24.13 3.74 24.97
N PHE A 358 -23.89 2.68 25.75
CA PHE A 358 -24.95 1.88 26.39
C PHE A 358 -25.87 2.61 27.37
N GLY A 359 -25.46 3.75 27.94
CA GLY A 359 -26.21 4.46 28.97
C GLY A 359 -26.61 3.54 30.14
N GLU A 360 -27.89 3.55 30.52
CA GLU A 360 -28.43 2.66 31.56
C GLU A 360 -28.39 1.16 31.20
N SER A 361 -28.19 0.81 29.92
CA SER A 361 -28.08 -0.58 29.44
C SER A 361 -26.73 -1.25 29.72
N GLY A 362 -25.83 -0.61 30.49
CA GLY A 362 -24.59 -1.23 30.96
C GLY A 362 -24.81 -2.59 31.66
N ARG A 363 -25.91 -2.76 32.41
CA ARG A 363 -26.28 -4.05 33.02
C ARG A 363 -26.70 -5.12 31.99
N LYS A 364 -27.42 -4.74 30.94
CA LYS A 364 -27.74 -5.65 29.82
C LYS A 364 -26.46 -6.12 29.10
N THR A 365 -25.42 -5.29 29.10
CA THR A 365 -24.13 -5.58 28.45
C THR A 365 -23.34 -6.66 29.20
N SER A 366 -23.36 -6.66 30.54
CA SER A 366 -22.79 -7.75 31.33
C SER A 366 -23.64 -9.02 31.26
N GLU A 367 -24.98 -8.89 31.28
CA GLU A 367 -25.91 -10.01 31.11
C GLU A 367 -25.76 -10.72 29.75
N PHE A 368 -25.60 -9.96 28.67
CA PHE A 368 -25.30 -10.47 27.33
C PHE A 368 -24.03 -11.31 27.30
N ARG A 369 -22.91 -10.80 27.86
CA ARG A 369 -21.64 -11.56 27.95
C ARG A 369 -21.80 -12.86 28.76
N ILE A 370 -22.59 -12.84 29.84
CA ILE A 370 -22.91 -14.05 30.64
C ILE A 370 -23.72 -15.06 29.83
N LEU A 371 -24.66 -14.60 28.98
CA LEU A 371 -25.45 -15.48 28.12
C LEU A 371 -24.61 -16.13 27.01
N LEU A 372 -23.68 -15.39 26.41
CA LEU A 372 -22.71 -15.97 25.45
C LEU A 372 -21.87 -17.06 26.12
N ALA A 373 -21.33 -16.79 27.31
CA ALA A 373 -20.55 -17.78 28.07
C ALA A 373 -21.37 -19.04 28.40
N LYS A 374 -22.61 -18.91 28.89
CA LYS A 374 -23.52 -20.04 29.12
C LYS A 374 -23.79 -20.87 27.86
N ILE A 375 -23.84 -20.25 26.69
CA ILE A 375 -24.03 -20.95 25.42
C ILE A 375 -22.76 -21.71 25.02
N GLU A 376 -21.56 -21.15 25.19
CA GLU A 376 -20.29 -21.87 24.97
C GLU A 376 -20.11 -23.03 25.97
N GLU A 377 -20.37 -22.79 27.26
CA GLU A 377 -20.32 -23.80 28.34
C GLU A 377 -21.33 -24.95 28.15
N SER A 378 -22.46 -24.71 27.47
CA SER A 378 -23.49 -25.73 27.21
C SER A 378 -23.00 -26.95 26.42
N GLU A 379 -21.82 -26.86 25.80
CA GLU A 379 -21.15 -27.97 25.11
C GLU A 379 -20.34 -28.89 26.05
N ALA A 380 -20.05 -28.47 27.28
CA ALA A 380 -19.36 -29.28 28.28
C ALA A 380 -20.30 -30.21 29.05
N PHE A 381 -21.60 -29.88 29.12
CA PHE A 381 -22.61 -30.64 29.85
C PHE A 381 -23.13 -31.87 29.06
N PRO A 382 -23.75 -32.86 29.74
CA PRO A 382 -24.45 -33.96 29.08
C PRO A 382 -25.54 -33.43 28.12
N PRO A 383 -25.81 -34.09 26.97
CA PRO A 383 -26.67 -33.54 25.92
C PRO A 383 -28.03 -33.04 26.41
N SER A 384 -28.73 -33.83 27.23
CA SER A 384 -30.05 -33.51 27.78
C SER A 384 -30.08 -32.29 28.71
N THR A 385 -28.96 -31.94 29.35
CA THR A 385 -28.84 -30.76 30.21
C THR A 385 -28.35 -29.56 29.41
N GLY A 386 -27.30 -29.74 28.60
CA GLY A 386 -26.71 -28.68 27.79
C GLY A 386 -27.67 -28.15 26.72
N GLU A 387 -28.48 -29.00 26.09
CA GLU A 387 -29.46 -28.56 25.08
C GLU A 387 -30.58 -27.70 25.68
N VAL A 388 -31.05 -28.02 26.89
CA VAL A 388 -32.02 -27.20 27.62
C VAL A 388 -31.40 -25.86 28.00
N GLN A 389 -30.22 -25.87 28.61
CA GLN A 389 -29.48 -24.65 29.00
C GLN A 389 -29.18 -23.74 27.80
N ARG A 390 -28.76 -24.34 26.67
CA ARG A 390 -28.53 -23.63 25.40
C ARG A 390 -29.81 -22.97 24.91
N THR A 391 -30.92 -23.70 24.88
CA THR A 391 -32.21 -23.22 24.35
C THR A 391 -32.77 -22.07 25.19
N GLU A 392 -32.69 -22.17 26.51
CA GLU A 392 -33.06 -21.08 27.43
C GLU A 392 -32.14 -19.86 27.24
N SER A 393 -30.82 -20.08 27.20
CA SER A 393 -29.85 -18.99 27.06
C SER A 393 -29.95 -18.28 25.70
N LEU A 394 -30.22 -19.00 24.60
CA LEU A 394 -30.47 -18.42 23.28
C LEU A 394 -31.78 -17.61 23.21
N LYS A 395 -32.79 -18.00 23.99
CA LYS A 395 -34.03 -17.23 24.11
C LYS A 395 -33.76 -15.90 24.81
N SER A 396 -33.17 -15.93 26.00
CA SER A 396 -32.79 -14.70 26.73
C SER A 396 -31.78 -13.85 25.96
N LEU A 397 -30.86 -14.45 25.21
CA LEU A 397 -29.93 -13.72 24.35
C LEU A 397 -30.68 -12.94 23.26
N ARG A 398 -31.72 -13.53 22.64
CA ARG A 398 -32.56 -12.83 21.64
C ARG A 398 -33.28 -11.62 22.24
N ASP A 399 -33.83 -11.77 23.44
CA ASP A 399 -34.56 -10.72 24.15
C ASP A 399 -33.66 -9.50 24.51
N ILE A 400 -32.34 -9.71 24.64
CA ILE A 400 -31.35 -8.63 24.85
C ILE A 400 -30.74 -8.13 23.54
N ALA A 401 -30.42 -9.03 22.60
CA ALA A 401 -29.70 -8.72 21.37
C ALA A 401 -30.51 -7.83 20.42
N ILE A 402 -31.82 -8.09 20.27
CA ILE A 402 -32.68 -7.32 19.37
C ILE A 402 -32.71 -5.82 19.76
N PRO A 403 -32.99 -5.43 21.03
CA PRO A 403 -32.89 -4.03 21.47
C PRO A 403 -31.49 -3.40 21.44
N LEU A 404 -30.42 -4.17 21.20
CA LEU A 404 -29.07 -3.63 20.98
C LEU A 404 -28.80 -3.39 19.49
N ALA A 405 -29.34 -4.23 18.60
CA ALA A 405 -29.20 -4.14 17.15
C ALA A 405 -30.21 -3.18 16.49
N GLU A 406 -31.36 -2.94 17.12
CA GLU A 406 -32.40 -1.98 16.71
C GLU A 406 -32.23 -0.59 17.35
N ARG A 407 -31.04 -0.27 17.90
CA ARG A 407 -30.77 1.08 18.46
C ARG A 407 -30.84 2.13 17.33
N PRO A 408 -31.48 3.30 17.55
CA PRO A 408 -31.55 4.37 16.55
C PRO A 408 -30.20 5.10 16.42
N ALA A 409 -29.27 4.45 15.73
CA ALA A 409 -27.98 4.99 15.33
C ALA A 409 -28.07 5.56 13.90
N ARG A 410 -27.44 6.71 13.65
CA ARG A 410 -27.16 7.25 12.29
C ARG A 410 -28.36 7.72 11.43
N GLY A 411 -29.41 8.26 12.06
CA GLY A 411 -30.39 9.09 11.35
C GLY A 411 -31.51 8.36 10.59
N ASP A 412 -31.53 7.03 10.60
CA ASP A 412 -32.69 6.24 10.15
C ASP A 412 -33.86 6.45 11.14
N LEU A 413 -34.80 7.32 10.77
CA LEU A 413 -35.92 7.78 11.61
C LEU A 413 -36.95 6.69 11.96
N THR A 414 -36.81 5.47 11.45
CA THR A 414 -37.82 4.41 11.51
C THR A 414 -37.50 3.28 12.48
N GLY A 415 -36.24 3.05 12.83
CA GLY A 415 -35.81 1.89 13.65
C GLY A 415 -36.08 0.52 13.00
N GLU A 416 -36.31 0.50 11.69
CA GLU A 416 -36.79 -0.67 10.93
C GLU A 416 -35.67 -1.61 10.42
N VAL A 417 -34.42 -1.37 10.77
CA VAL A 417 -33.24 -2.08 10.26
C VAL A 417 -32.46 -2.68 11.42
N CYS A 418 -32.13 -3.97 11.31
CA CYS A 418 -31.29 -4.65 12.28
C CYS A 418 -29.82 -4.43 11.88
N HIS A 419 -29.17 -3.44 12.48
CA HIS A 419 -27.77 -3.17 12.23
C HIS A 419 -26.90 -4.18 12.98
N TRP A 420 -26.12 -4.94 12.22
CA TRP A 420 -25.28 -6.03 12.72
C TRP A 420 -24.24 -5.60 13.76
N ALA A 421 -23.48 -4.55 13.41
CA ALA A 421 -22.58 -3.87 14.31
C ALA A 421 -22.87 -2.38 14.34
N ASP A 422 -22.98 -1.84 15.55
CA ASP A 422 -23.31 -0.44 15.78
C ASP A 422 -22.10 0.48 15.50
N GLY A 423 -20.91 0.08 15.97
CA GLY A 423 -19.64 0.79 15.77
C GLY A 423 -19.02 0.71 14.38
N TYR A 424 -19.65 0.04 13.42
CA TYR A 424 -19.30 0.05 11.98
C TYR A 424 -17.93 -0.53 11.56
N HIS A 425 -16.89 -0.53 12.40
CA HIS A 425 -15.58 -1.15 12.08
C HIS A 425 -15.72 -2.60 11.61
N LEU A 426 -16.53 -3.40 12.32
CA LEU A 426 -16.83 -4.78 11.94
C LEU A 426 -17.61 -4.85 10.61
N ASN A 427 -18.56 -3.94 10.37
CA ASN A 427 -19.30 -3.91 9.10
C ASN A 427 -18.38 -3.61 7.90
N VAL A 428 -17.40 -2.71 8.07
CA VAL A 428 -16.40 -2.43 7.04
C VAL A 428 -15.48 -3.64 6.82
N ARG A 429 -15.00 -4.30 7.89
CA ARG A 429 -14.17 -5.52 7.76
C ARG A 429 -14.93 -6.67 7.09
N LEU A 430 -16.24 -6.80 7.32
CA LEU A 430 -17.11 -7.75 6.61
C LEU A 430 -17.33 -7.35 5.14
N TYR A 431 -17.54 -6.05 4.87
CA TYR A 431 -17.70 -5.54 3.50
C TYR A 431 -16.41 -5.62 2.67
N GLU A 432 -15.25 -5.47 3.30
CA GLU A 432 -13.94 -5.71 2.70
C GLU A 432 -13.81 -7.17 2.22
N LYS A 433 -14.23 -8.15 3.03
CA LYS A 433 -14.21 -9.58 2.61
C LYS A 433 -15.17 -9.86 1.45
N LEU A 434 -16.28 -9.14 1.36
CA LEU A 434 -17.17 -9.19 0.19
C LEU A 434 -16.49 -8.57 -1.04
N LEU A 435 -15.92 -7.38 -0.92
CA LEU A 435 -15.26 -6.69 -2.02
C LEU A 435 -14.02 -7.43 -2.54
N VAL A 436 -13.27 -8.15 -1.70
CA VAL A 436 -12.09 -8.94 -2.15
C VAL A 436 -12.47 -10.07 -3.12
N SER A 437 -13.72 -10.56 -3.11
CA SER A 437 -14.19 -11.61 -4.04
C SER A 437 -14.32 -11.19 -5.51
N VAL A 438 -13.98 -9.93 -5.85
CA VAL A 438 -13.87 -9.45 -7.24
C VAL A 438 -12.54 -9.79 -7.90
N PHE A 439 -11.52 -10.21 -7.14
CA PHE A 439 -10.24 -10.68 -7.67
C PHE A 439 -10.32 -12.19 -7.98
N ASP A 440 -9.55 -12.66 -8.95
CA ASP A 440 -9.45 -14.09 -9.23
C ASP A 440 -8.57 -14.80 -8.19
N VAL A 441 -9.13 -15.77 -7.46
CA VAL A 441 -8.43 -16.63 -6.49
C VAL A 441 -7.25 -17.42 -7.09
N LEU A 442 -7.17 -17.55 -8.42
CA LEU A 442 -6.05 -18.17 -9.12
C LEU A 442 -5.00 -17.17 -9.62
N ASP A 443 -5.33 -15.89 -9.70
CA ASP A 443 -4.48 -14.82 -10.23
C ASP A 443 -4.89 -13.48 -9.61
N GLU A 444 -4.34 -13.16 -8.43
CA GLU A 444 -4.72 -11.95 -7.70
C GLU A 444 -4.39 -10.63 -8.42
N GLY A 445 -3.71 -10.69 -9.58
CA GLY A 445 -3.47 -9.57 -10.49
C GLY A 445 -4.65 -9.26 -11.42
N LYS A 446 -5.72 -10.05 -11.39
CA LYS A 446 -6.90 -9.91 -12.26
C LYS A 446 -8.19 -9.75 -11.48
N LEU A 447 -9.14 -9.06 -12.13
CA LEU A 447 -10.55 -9.05 -11.75
C LEU A 447 -11.26 -10.24 -12.41
N THR A 448 -12.32 -10.73 -11.77
CA THR A 448 -13.22 -11.76 -12.30
C THR A 448 -13.99 -11.27 -13.54
N GLU A 449 -14.42 -12.19 -14.40
CA GLU A 449 -15.23 -11.85 -15.57
C GLU A 449 -16.62 -11.28 -15.18
N GLU A 450 -17.15 -11.67 -14.01
CA GLU A 450 -18.45 -11.21 -13.49
C GLU A 450 -18.33 -10.05 -12.48
N VAL A 451 -17.28 -9.21 -12.56
CA VAL A 451 -17.02 -8.15 -11.56
C VAL A 451 -18.15 -7.13 -11.45
N GLU A 452 -18.77 -6.70 -12.56
CA GLU A 452 -19.96 -5.84 -12.54
C GLU A 452 -21.14 -6.50 -11.82
N GLU A 453 -21.46 -7.77 -12.12
CA GLU A 453 -22.54 -8.52 -11.47
C GLU A 453 -22.29 -8.75 -9.98
N ILE A 454 -21.04 -9.05 -9.59
CA ILE A 454 -20.65 -9.18 -8.18
C ILE A 454 -20.90 -7.85 -7.47
N LEU A 455 -20.41 -6.73 -8.01
CA LEU A 455 -20.56 -5.40 -7.40
C LEU A 455 -22.03 -4.97 -7.29
N GLU A 456 -22.88 -5.30 -8.28
CA GLU A 456 -24.33 -5.07 -8.20
C GLU A 456 -24.98 -5.94 -7.11
N LEU A 457 -24.62 -7.22 -7.01
CA LEU A 457 -25.10 -8.11 -5.95
C LEU A 457 -24.66 -7.63 -4.56
N LEU A 458 -23.45 -7.09 -4.42
CA LEU A 458 -22.95 -6.56 -3.13
C LEU A 458 -23.81 -5.41 -2.59
N LYS A 459 -24.50 -4.63 -3.44
CA LYS A 459 -25.43 -3.58 -3.00
C LYS A 459 -26.57 -4.11 -2.14
N SER A 460 -26.96 -5.37 -2.31
CA SER A 460 -27.97 -6.01 -1.45
C SER A 460 -27.55 -6.04 0.04
N THR A 461 -26.25 -6.04 0.33
CA THR A 461 -25.69 -6.07 1.70
C THR A 461 -25.58 -4.69 2.34
N TRP A 462 -25.62 -3.62 1.54
CA TRP A 462 -25.32 -2.25 2.00
C TRP A 462 -26.21 -1.80 3.15
N ARG A 463 -27.51 -2.14 3.11
CA ARG A 463 -28.46 -1.76 4.16
C ARG A 463 -28.19 -2.43 5.51
N VAL A 464 -27.78 -3.70 5.50
CA VAL A 464 -27.46 -4.46 6.72
C VAL A 464 -26.17 -3.96 7.36
N LEU A 465 -25.19 -3.63 6.52
CA LEU A 465 -23.84 -3.19 6.93
C LEU A 465 -23.72 -1.66 7.15
N GLY A 466 -24.70 -0.87 6.72
CA GLY A 466 -24.65 0.60 6.79
C GLY A 466 -23.67 1.23 5.81
N ILE A 467 -23.51 0.64 4.62
CA ILE A 467 -22.63 1.14 3.54
C ILE A 467 -23.39 2.15 2.69
N THR A 468 -22.80 3.32 2.46
CA THR A 468 -23.24 4.30 1.44
C THR A 468 -22.35 4.21 0.19
N GLU A 469 -22.73 4.89 -0.90
CA GLU A 469 -21.90 4.97 -2.11
C GLU A 469 -20.49 5.53 -1.82
N THR A 470 -20.38 6.62 -1.06
CA THR A 470 -19.09 7.19 -0.63
C THR A 470 -18.24 6.17 0.14
N ILE A 471 -18.86 5.37 1.00
CA ILE A 471 -18.18 4.32 1.77
C ILE A 471 -17.72 3.19 0.82
N HIS A 472 -18.58 2.75 -0.09
CA HIS A 472 -18.23 1.75 -1.10
C HIS A 472 -17.05 2.20 -1.98
N TYR A 473 -17.09 3.41 -2.56
CA TYR A 473 -16.00 3.91 -3.39
C TYR A 473 -14.69 4.05 -2.61
N THR A 474 -14.75 4.45 -1.33
CA THR A 474 -13.57 4.52 -0.45
C THR A 474 -12.97 3.13 -0.20
N CYS A 475 -13.78 2.15 0.22
CA CYS A 475 -13.31 0.80 0.49
C CYS A 475 -12.83 0.09 -0.79
N TYR A 476 -13.50 0.31 -1.92
CA TYR A 476 -13.14 -0.35 -3.18
C TYR A 476 -11.87 0.26 -3.79
N ALA A 477 -11.73 1.59 -3.77
CA ALA A 477 -10.47 2.27 -4.12
C ALA A 477 -9.30 1.76 -3.28
N TRP A 478 -9.50 1.59 -1.97
CA TRP A 478 -8.48 1.06 -1.06
C TRP A 478 -8.03 -0.36 -1.43
N ILE A 479 -8.96 -1.32 -1.62
CA ILE A 479 -8.54 -2.70 -1.91
C ILE A 479 -7.90 -2.83 -3.30
N LEU A 480 -8.38 -2.08 -4.30
CA LEU A 480 -7.76 -2.02 -5.63
C LEU A 480 -6.34 -1.45 -5.52
N PHE A 481 -6.16 -0.34 -4.80
CA PHE A 481 -4.83 0.24 -4.62
C PHE A 481 -3.88 -0.70 -3.87
N ARG A 482 -4.34 -1.33 -2.78
CA ARG A 482 -3.58 -2.34 -2.04
C ARG A 482 -3.20 -3.52 -2.94
N GLN A 483 -4.11 -4.00 -3.78
CA GLN A 483 -3.84 -5.14 -4.66
C GLN A 483 -2.88 -4.78 -5.80
N TYR A 484 -2.97 -3.56 -6.34
CA TYR A 484 -1.95 -3.01 -7.24
C TYR A 484 -0.56 -2.99 -6.58
N VAL A 485 -0.42 -2.56 -5.32
CA VAL A 485 0.91 -2.54 -4.67
C VAL A 485 1.49 -3.95 -4.44
N ILE A 486 0.62 -4.96 -4.25
CA ILE A 486 1.05 -6.37 -4.11
C ILE A 486 1.48 -6.96 -5.46
N THR A 487 0.75 -6.68 -6.53
CA THR A 487 0.88 -7.35 -7.84
C THR A 487 1.66 -6.54 -8.88
N SER A 488 1.79 -5.23 -8.67
CA SER A 488 2.24 -4.22 -9.65
C SER A 488 1.39 -4.10 -10.93
N GLU A 489 0.17 -4.66 -10.94
CA GLU A 489 -0.69 -4.68 -12.12
C GLU A 489 -1.34 -3.32 -12.44
N GLN A 490 -0.83 -2.66 -13.50
CA GLN A 490 -1.27 -1.32 -13.92
C GLN A 490 -2.77 -1.25 -14.23
N GLY A 491 -3.39 -2.36 -14.64
CA GLY A 491 -4.83 -2.46 -14.83
C GLY A 491 -5.59 -2.14 -13.54
N ILE A 492 -5.19 -2.75 -12.42
CA ILE A 492 -5.83 -2.55 -11.11
C ILE A 492 -5.65 -1.09 -10.64
N LEU A 493 -4.47 -0.49 -10.86
CA LEU A 493 -4.21 0.91 -10.50
C LEU A 493 -5.21 1.87 -11.16
N ARG A 494 -5.52 1.68 -12.45
CA ARG A 494 -6.49 2.52 -13.16
C ARG A 494 -7.91 2.34 -12.65
N HIS A 495 -8.29 1.11 -12.27
CA HIS A 495 -9.56 0.87 -11.60
C HIS A 495 -9.60 1.58 -10.23
N ALA A 496 -8.51 1.58 -9.45
CA ALA A 496 -8.42 2.30 -8.18
C ALA A 496 -8.61 3.81 -8.38
N ILE A 497 -7.92 4.39 -9.37
CA ILE A 497 -8.06 5.79 -9.78
C ILE A 497 -9.52 6.13 -10.14
N ASP A 498 -10.20 5.25 -10.89
CA ASP A 498 -11.59 5.48 -11.29
C ASP A 498 -12.61 5.29 -10.16
N GLN A 499 -12.29 4.54 -9.08
CA GLN A 499 -13.09 4.60 -7.85
C GLN A 499 -12.77 5.85 -7.02
N LEU A 500 -11.49 6.28 -6.92
CA LEU A 500 -11.10 7.51 -6.23
C LEU A 500 -11.81 8.75 -6.83
N LYS A 501 -11.93 8.83 -8.16
CA LYS A 501 -12.69 9.89 -8.87
C LYS A 501 -14.19 9.94 -8.53
N LYS A 502 -14.77 8.85 -8.01
CA LYS A 502 -16.20 8.76 -7.64
C LYS A 502 -16.47 9.14 -6.18
N ILE A 503 -15.44 9.26 -5.34
CA ILE A 503 -15.60 9.71 -3.94
C ILE A 503 -16.00 11.19 -3.97
N PRO A 504 -17.22 11.57 -3.54
CA PRO A 504 -17.66 12.96 -3.60
C PRO A 504 -16.93 13.82 -2.57
N LEU A 505 -16.69 15.07 -2.94
CA LEU A 505 -16.17 16.10 -2.04
C LEU A 505 -17.17 16.36 -0.88
N LYS A 506 -16.67 16.73 0.30
CA LYS A 506 -17.43 17.09 1.51
C LYS A 506 -18.47 18.17 1.21
N GLU A 507 -18.17 19.10 0.30
CA GLU A 507 -19.10 20.11 -0.23
C GLU A 507 -20.21 19.55 -1.15
N GLN A 508 -19.98 18.43 -1.83
CA GLN A 508 -20.93 17.78 -2.74
C GLN A 508 -21.90 16.82 -2.02
N ARG A 509 -21.48 16.22 -0.90
CA ARG A 509 -22.27 15.23 -0.13
C ARG A 509 -23.55 15.83 0.47
N GLY A 510 -24.60 15.03 0.63
CA GLY A 510 -25.86 15.47 1.25
C GLY A 510 -25.73 15.71 2.77
N PRO A 511 -26.57 16.55 3.42
CA PRO A 511 -26.45 16.84 4.85
C PRO A 511 -26.51 15.60 5.76
N GLN A 512 -27.39 14.64 5.45
CA GLN A 512 -27.50 13.37 6.18
C GLN A 512 -26.23 12.51 6.02
N GLU A 513 -25.64 12.48 4.82
CA GLU A 513 -24.40 11.75 4.56
C GLU A 513 -23.20 12.41 5.27
N ARG A 514 -23.11 13.75 5.28
CA ARG A 514 -22.08 14.47 6.06
C ARG A 514 -22.18 14.13 7.55
N LEU A 515 -23.39 14.09 8.11
CA LEU A 515 -23.61 13.69 9.51
C LEU A 515 -23.28 12.21 9.75
N HIS A 516 -23.62 11.31 8.82
CA HIS A 516 -23.26 9.90 8.90
C HIS A 516 -21.73 9.73 8.89
N LEU A 517 -21.03 10.27 7.89
CA LEU A 517 -19.57 10.17 7.78
C LEU A 517 -18.86 10.86 8.96
N LYS A 518 -19.38 11.98 9.47
CA LYS A 518 -18.84 12.63 10.67
C LYS A 518 -19.15 11.87 11.98
N SER A 519 -20.00 10.85 11.97
CA SER A 519 -20.10 9.89 13.09
C SER A 519 -19.02 8.81 13.05
N LEU A 520 -18.33 8.64 11.90
CA LEU A 520 -17.36 7.57 11.68
C LEU A 520 -15.93 8.04 11.97
N HIS A 521 -15.49 7.78 13.19
CA HIS A 521 -14.11 7.98 13.63
C HIS A 521 -13.41 6.66 13.93
N VAL A 522 -12.09 6.67 13.77
CA VAL A 522 -11.18 5.54 13.89
C VAL A 522 -10.07 5.93 14.84
N ARG A 523 -9.92 5.22 15.97
CA ARG A 523 -8.75 5.39 16.82
C ARG A 523 -7.56 4.66 16.21
N VAL A 524 -6.49 5.40 15.92
CA VAL A 524 -5.20 4.87 15.49
C VAL A 524 -4.19 5.16 16.58
N ASP A 525 -3.64 4.11 17.17
CA ASP A 525 -2.52 4.25 18.10
C ASP A 525 -1.22 4.36 17.29
N GLY A 526 -0.49 5.47 17.46
CA GLY A 526 0.80 5.72 16.83
C GLY A 526 1.89 6.04 17.84
N GLU A 527 3.13 6.24 17.35
CA GLU A 527 4.30 6.53 18.19
C GLU A 527 4.16 7.82 19.00
N GLU A 528 3.36 8.78 18.50
CA GLU A 528 3.01 10.04 19.17
C GLU A 528 1.71 9.96 20.02
N GLY A 529 1.21 8.75 20.28
CA GLY A 529 -0.02 8.48 21.01
C GLY A 529 -1.24 8.19 20.13
N SER A 530 -2.41 8.05 20.77
CA SER A 530 -3.66 7.71 20.10
C SER A 530 -4.31 8.92 19.42
N ARG A 531 -4.67 8.77 18.14
CA ARG A 531 -5.33 9.80 17.33
C ARG A 531 -6.63 9.27 16.77
N ASP A 532 -7.73 9.97 17.04
CA ASP A 532 -9.02 9.72 16.41
C ASP A 532 -9.03 10.42 15.03
N VAL A 533 -9.07 9.63 13.94
CA VAL A 533 -9.12 10.10 12.55
C VAL A 533 -10.49 9.81 11.93
N SER A 534 -10.88 10.51 10.85
CA SER A 534 -12.14 10.19 10.14
C SER A 534 -12.02 8.88 9.34
N PHE A 535 -13.16 8.24 9.03
CA PHE A 535 -13.18 7.07 8.15
C PHE A 535 -12.46 7.30 6.81
N LEU A 536 -12.68 8.44 6.16
CA LEU A 536 -11.98 8.77 4.91
C LEU A 536 -10.47 8.87 5.14
N GLN A 537 -10.04 9.51 6.23
CA GLN A 537 -8.63 9.61 6.58
C GLN A 537 -7.98 8.24 6.86
N SER A 538 -8.67 7.28 7.47
CA SER A 538 -8.08 5.95 7.77
C SER A 538 -7.76 5.12 6.52
N PHE A 539 -8.47 5.35 5.41
CA PHE A 539 -8.22 4.65 4.13
C PHE A 539 -7.37 5.47 3.16
N LEU A 540 -7.53 6.80 3.13
CA LEU A 540 -6.84 7.68 2.19
C LEU A 540 -5.42 8.06 2.64
N SER A 541 -5.16 8.20 3.94
CA SER A 541 -3.83 8.60 4.43
C SER A 541 -2.72 7.59 4.14
N PRO A 542 -2.92 6.25 4.24
CA PRO A 542 -1.90 5.28 3.83
C PRO A 542 -1.61 5.31 2.33
N ILE A 543 -2.65 5.49 1.48
CA ILE A 543 -2.49 5.67 0.02
C ILE A 543 -1.62 6.91 -0.26
N GLN A 544 -1.93 8.03 0.40
CA GLN A 544 -1.16 9.27 0.27
C GLN A 544 0.30 9.07 0.65
N LYS A 545 0.57 8.52 1.86
CA LYS A 545 1.94 8.30 2.35
C LYS A 545 2.78 7.44 1.41
N TRP A 546 2.20 6.37 0.86
CA TRP A 546 2.92 5.52 -0.09
C TRP A 546 3.19 6.26 -1.40
N ALA A 547 2.20 6.96 -1.96
CA ALA A 547 2.38 7.73 -3.18
C ALA A 547 3.40 8.88 -3.00
N ASP A 548 3.35 9.59 -1.86
CA ASP A 548 4.34 10.61 -1.47
C ASP A 548 5.75 10.02 -1.42
N LYS A 549 5.93 8.79 -0.90
CA LYS A 549 7.24 8.11 -0.89
C LYS A 549 7.71 7.75 -2.30
N GLN A 550 6.85 7.14 -3.13
CA GLN A 550 7.25 6.78 -4.50
C GLN A 550 7.59 8.02 -5.34
N LEU A 551 6.84 9.12 -5.17
CA LEU A 551 7.09 10.38 -5.87
C LEU A 551 8.25 11.18 -5.25
N GLY A 552 8.56 10.97 -3.97
CA GLY A 552 9.72 11.55 -3.29
C GLY A 552 11.07 11.07 -3.84
N ASP A 553 11.10 9.91 -4.51
CA ASP A 553 12.29 9.27 -5.10
C ASP A 553 12.08 8.85 -6.58
N TYR A 554 11.23 9.57 -7.31
CA TYR A 554 10.72 9.10 -8.61
C TYR A 554 11.79 8.74 -9.65
N HIS A 555 12.95 9.41 -9.68
CA HIS A 555 14.05 9.09 -10.62
C HIS A 555 14.66 7.68 -10.42
N LEU A 556 14.55 7.11 -9.22
CA LEU A 556 15.02 5.76 -8.90
C LEU A 556 13.94 4.71 -9.17
N ILE A 557 12.68 5.09 -9.00
CA ILE A 557 11.52 4.19 -8.93
C ILE A 557 10.83 4.02 -10.29
N PHE A 558 10.73 5.09 -11.09
CA PHE A 558 10.05 5.07 -12.38
C PHE A 558 11.04 5.22 -13.54
N ALA A 559 10.88 4.41 -14.58
CA ALA A 559 11.64 4.56 -15.82
C ALA A 559 11.16 5.78 -16.63
N GLU A 560 12.07 6.35 -17.44
CA GLU A 560 11.76 7.41 -18.40
C GLU A 560 10.64 6.96 -19.35
N GLY A 561 9.55 7.74 -19.42
CA GLY A 561 8.34 7.39 -20.19
C GLY A 561 7.33 6.46 -19.50
N SER A 562 7.47 6.17 -18.20
CA SER A 562 6.54 5.30 -17.47
C SER A 562 5.16 5.92 -17.25
N MET A 563 4.13 5.36 -17.91
CA MET A 563 2.71 5.66 -17.66
C MET A 563 2.31 5.48 -16.18
N VAL A 564 3.01 4.60 -15.45
CA VAL A 564 2.72 4.35 -14.03
C VAL A 564 2.99 5.59 -13.18
N MET A 565 3.97 6.43 -13.56
CA MET A 565 4.22 7.67 -12.84
C MET A 565 3.07 8.68 -12.99
N GLU A 566 2.46 8.76 -14.17
CA GLU A 566 1.27 9.59 -14.42
C GLU A 566 0.05 9.09 -13.61
N ASP A 567 -0.17 7.78 -13.60
CA ASP A 567 -1.22 7.14 -12.80
C ASP A 567 -0.98 7.36 -11.28
N ILE A 568 0.26 7.25 -10.77
CA ILE A 568 0.58 7.50 -9.34
C ILE A 568 0.51 8.98 -8.96
N VAL A 569 0.94 9.91 -9.82
CA VAL A 569 0.68 11.35 -9.60
C VAL A 569 -0.82 11.60 -9.55
N THR A 570 -1.60 10.97 -10.43
CA THR A 570 -3.06 11.10 -10.43
C THR A 570 -3.68 10.61 -9.12
N VAL A 571 -3.25 9.46 -8.57
CA VAL A 571 -3.64 9.02 -7.22
C VAL A 571 -3.28 10.08 -6.18
N ALA A 572 -2.01 10.50 -6.12
CA ALA A 572 -1.52 11.42 -5.10
C ALA A 572 -2.29 12.75 -5.10
N MET A 573 -2.64 13.30 -6.27
CA MET A 573 -3.37 14.57 -6.34
C MET A 573 -4.86 14.44 -5.98
N ILE A 574 -5.52 13.31 -6.30
CA ILE A 574 -6.93 13.07 -5.92
C ILE A 574 -7.03 12.82 -4.41
N VAL A 575 -6.19 11.93 -3.88
CA VAL A 575 -6.20 11.52 -2.47
C VAL A 575 -5.89 12.71 -1.56
N ARG A 576 -4.88 13.51 -1.91
CA ARG A 576 -4.54 14.77 -1.22
C ARG A 576 -5.70 15.75 -1.16
N ARG A 577 -6.43 15.93 -2.26
CA ARG A 577 -7.56 16.86 -2.34
C ARG A 577 -8.71 16.42 -1.42
N LEU A 578 -9.02 15.12 -1.39
CA LEU A 578 -9.99 14.53 -0.48
C LEU A 578 -9.55 14.72 0.99
N LEU A 579 -8.28 14.46 1.32
CA LEU A 579 -7.75 14.58 2.69
C LEU A 579 -7.76 16.02 3.22
N LEU A 580 -7.42 17.01 2.37
CA LEU A 580 -7.41 18.43 2.75
C LEU A 580 -8.81 18.91 3.14
N GLU A 581 -9.84 18.54 2.36
CA GLU A 581 -11.22 18.93 2.60
C GLU A 581 -11.82 18.23 3.84
N GLU A 582 -11.44 16.97 4.10
CA GLU A 582 -11.84 16.25 5.30
C GLU A 582 -11.30 16.89 6.59
N SER A 583 -10.15 17.58 6.54
CA SER A 583 -9.60 18.26 7.71
C SER A 583 -10.52 19.39 8.21
N ASP A 584 -10.81 19.40 9.51
CA ASP A 584 -11.54 20.50 10.18
C ASP A 584 -10.56 21.60 10.67
N ILE A 585 -9.31 21.61 10.17
CA ILE A 585 -8.32 22.67 10.42
C ILE A 585 -8.66 23.87 9.53
N PRO A 586 -8.74 25.11 10.05
CA PRO A 586 -9.04 26.27 9.22
C PRO A 586 -7.97 26.50 8.15
N VAL A 587 -8.44 26.71 6.91
CA VAL A 587 -7.70 26.85 5.63
C VAL A 587 -6.56 27.89 5.64
N GLN A 588 -6.43 28.69 6.71
CA GLN A 588 -5.38 29.70 6.87
C GLN A 588 -4.00 29.11 7.22
N SER A 589 -3.92 27.83 7.61
CA SER A 589 -2.64 27.15 7.88
C SER A 589 -1.99 26.60 6.60
N SER A 590 -1.46 27.51 5.77
CA SER A 590 -0.55 27.21 4.64
C SER A 590 -0.97 26.03 3.75
N THR A 591 -2.08 26.17 3.02
CA THR A 591 -2.45 25.21 1.96
C THR A 591 -1.44 25.27 0.81
N VAL A 592 -0.42 24.40 0.87
CA VAL A 592 0.49 24.06 -0.24
C VAL A 592 -0.38 23.74 -1.46
N SER A 593 -0.23 24.48 -2.55
CA SER A 593 -1.07 24.28 -3.74
C SER A 593 -0.71 22.98 -4.47
N ASP A 594 -1.55 22.55 -5.40
CA ASP A 594 -1.28 21.37 -6.21
C ASP A 594 0.01 21.51 -7.05
N ARG A 595 0.40 22.75 -7.40
CA ARG A 595 1.71 23.06 -7.99
C ARG A 595 2.83 22.87 -6.98
N ASP A 596 2.69 23.47 -5.79
CA ASP A 596 3.76 23.47 -4.78
C ASP A 596 4.06 22.04 -4.29
N GLN A 597 3.05 21.15 -4.25
CA GLN A 597 3.24 19.73 -3.98
C GLN A 597 4.10 19.04 -5.03
N ILE A 598 3.89 19.33 -6.32
CA ILE A 598 4.70 18.78 -7.42
C ILE A 598 6.13 19.35 -7.35
N GLU A 599 6.27 20.65 -7.04
CA GLU A 599 7.56 21.31 -6.83
C GLU A 599 8.32 20.71 -5.63
N LEU A 600 7.62 20.23 -4.59
CA LEU A 600 8.17 19.46 -3.48
C LEU A 600 8.62 18.04 -3.87
N TYR A 601 7.85 17.28 -4.66
CA TYR A 601 8.31 15.95 -5.15
C TYR A 601 9.56 16.08 -6.02
N ILE A 602 9.60 17.07 -6.92
CA ILE A 602 10.78 17.39 -7.74
C ILE A 602 11.98 17.73 -6.85
N SER A 603 11.80 18.63 -5.88
CA SER A 603 12.87 19.02 -4.96
C SER A 603 13.36 17.86 -4.09
N SER A 604 12.46 16.98 -3.64
CA SER A 604 12.79 15.78 -2.87
C SER A 604 13.61 14.80 -3.70
N SER A 605 13.11 14.42 -4.89
CA SER A 605 13.79 13.41 -5.70
C SER A 605 15.13 13.91 -6.24
N VAL A 606 15.25 15.19 -6.56
CA VAL A 606 16.54 15.82 -6.87
C VAL A 606 17.48 15.74 -5.66
N LYS A 607 17.04 16.16 -4.47
CA LYS A 607 17.87 16.13 -3.26
C LYS A 607 18.35 14.70 -2.95
N ASN A 608 17.47 13.71 -3.02
CA ASN A 608 17.78 12.33 -2.71
C ASN A 608 18.68 11.67 -3.79
N SER A 609 18.62 12.14 -5.04
CA SER A 609 19.56 11.71 -6.10
C SER A 609 20.99 12.25 -5.94
N PHE A 610 21.21 13.19 -5.01
CA PHE A 610 22.50 13.79 -4.66
C PHE A 610 22.89 13.54 -3.18
N ALA A 611 22.26 12.58 -2.51
CA ALA A 611 22.50 12.20 -1.11
C ALA A 611 23.30 10.89 -0.98
#